data_AF-A0A7Y0S106-F1
#
_entry.id   AF-A0A7Y0S106-F1
#
_cell.length_a   1.000
_cell.length_b   1.000
_cell.length_c   1.000
_cell.angle_alpha   90.00
_cell.angle_beta   90.00
_cell.angle_gamma   90.00
#
_symmetry.space_group_name_H-M   'P 1'
#
loop_
_entity.id
_entity.type
_entity.pdbx_description
1 polymer ?
#
loop_
_entity_poly.entity_id
_entity_poly.type
_entity_poly.pdbx_seq_one_letter_code
_entity_poly.pdbx_strand_id
1 'polypeptide(L)'
;ELAQAFARLGSKVTALARNTLFFREDPAIGEAVTAAFRAEGIEVLEHTQASQVAHMDGEFVLTTTHGELRADKLLVATGRTPNTRSLAL
;
A
#
# COMPACT_ATOMS: atom_id res chain seq x y z
N GLU A 1 4.34 7.90 3.15
CA GLU A 1 5.04 8.97 2.40
C GLU A 1 4.63 8.99 0.93
N LEU A 2 5.10 8.08 0.07
CA LEU A 2 4.80 8.12 -1.38
C LEU A 2 3.29 8.09 -1.72
N ALA A 3 2.51 7.28 -1.00
CA ALA A 3 1.05 7.25 -1.16
C ALA A 3 0.42 8.66 -1.04
N GLN A 4 0.83 9.43 -0.03
CA GLN A 4 0.32 10.79 0.19
C GLN A 4 0.86 11.78 -0.84
N ALA A 5 2.13 11.64 -1.25
CA ALA A 5 2.71 12.48 -2.30
C ALA A 5 1.94 12.33 -3.63
N PHE A 6 1.66 11.10 -4.06
CA PHE A 6 0.87 10.85 -5.27
C PHE A 6 -0.58 11.33 -5.13
N ALA A 7 -1.20 11.14 -3.97
CA ALA A 7 -2.56 11.63 -3.72
C ALA A 7 -2.64 13.16 -3.87
N ARG A 8 -1.69 13.90 -3.27
CA ARG A 8 -1.62 15.36 -3.37
C ARG A 8 -1.25 15.87 -4.77
N LEU A 9 -0.60 15.04 -5.59
CA LEU A 9 -0.32 15.32 -6.99
C LEU A 9 -1.48 14.90 -7.93
N GLY A 10 -2.60 14.41 -7.39
CA GLY A 10 -3.84 14.16 -8.13
C GLY A 10 -4.17 12.69 -8.40
N SER A 11 -3.39 11.73 -7.91
CA SER A 11 -3.75 10.31 -8.02
C SER A 11 -4.87 9.93 -7.06
N LYS A 12 -5.80 9.08 -7.50
CA LYS A 12 -6.66 8.33 -6.57
C LYS A 12 -5.85 7.19 -5.98
N VAL A 13 -5.63 7.21 -4.67
CA VAL A 13 -4.73 6.26 -4.00
C VAL A 13 -5.51 5.35 -3.06
N THR A 14 -5.32 4.05 -3.23
CA THR A 14 -5.75 3.01 -2.28
C THR A 14 -4.51 2.30 -1.72
N ALA A 15 -4.33 2.35 -0.40
CA ALA A 15 -3.22 1.72 0.32
C ALA A 15 -3.70 0.41 0.95
N LEU A 16 -3.11 -0.72 0.54
CA LEU A 16 -3.35 -2.03 1.13
C LEU A 16 -2.34 -2.26 2.24
N ALA A 17 -2.81 -2.30 3.49
CA ALA A 17 -1.99 -2.61 4.65
C ALA A 17 -2.35 -4.01 5.16
N ARG A 18 -1.37 -4.91 5.25
CA ARG A 18 -1.60 -6.29 5.73
C ARG A 18 -2.08 -6.37 7.19
N ASN A 19 -1.78 -5.33 7.98
CA ASN A 19 -2.24 -5.10 9.34
C ASN A 19 -2.79 -3.65 9.39
N THR A 20 -2.52 -2.90 10.45
CA THR A 20 -2.70 -1.45 10.53
C THR A 20 -1.47 -0.70 10.00
N LEU A 21 -1.60 0.61 9.74
CA LEU A 21 -0.44 1.47 9.45
C LEU A 21 0.47 1.56 10.68
N PHE A 22 1.79 1.65 10.45
CA PHE A 22 2.79 1.71 11.52
C PHE A 22 2.67 0.59 12.57
N PHE A 23 2.27 -0.63 12.17
CA PHE A 23 2.00 -1.78 13.07
C PHE A 23 3.10 -2.14 14.09
N ARG A 24 4.36 -1.74 13.87
CA ARG A 24 5.47 -2.02 14.81
C ARG A 24 5.73 -0.89 15.81
N GLU A 25 5.04 0.24 15.66
CA GLU A 25 5.18 1.42 16.48
C GLU A 25 4.03 1.52 17.50
N ASP A 26 4.01 2.59 18.29
CA ASP A 26 2.87 2.92 19.14
C ASP A 26 1.57 3.01 18.32
N PRO A 27 0.48 2.31 18.71
CA PRO A 27 -0.78 2.29 17.97
C PRO A 27 -1.35 3.69 17.65
N ALA A 28 -1.14 4.67 18.54
CA ALA A 28 -1.64 6.03 18.35
C ALA A 28 -1.06 6.70 17.09
N ILE A 29 0.16 6.31 16.68
CA ILE A 29 0.80 6.81 15.45
C ILE A 29 0.04 6.30 14.22
N GLY A 30 -0.24 4.99 14.19
CA GLY A 30 -1.00 4.37 13.11
C GLY A 30 -2.40 4.96 12.97
N GLU A 31 -3.11 5.12 14.08
CA GLU A 31 -4.44 5.73 14.14
C GLU A 31 -4.44 7.16 13.60
N ALA A 32 -3.51 8.00 14.08
CA ALA A 32 -3.40 9.40 13.65
C ALA A 32 -3.10 9.52 12.15
N VAL A 33 -2.18 8.71 11.62
CA VAL A 33 -1.84 8.74 10.19
C VAL A 33 -2.97 8.20 9.32
N THR A 34 -3.62 7.11 9.74
CA THR A 34 -4.79 6.57 9.02
C THR A 34 -5.92 7.61 8.94
N ALA A 35 -6.21 8.32 10.04
CA ALA A 35 -7.20 9.39 10.07
C ALA A 35 -6.82 10.53 9.11
N ALA A 36 -5.55 10.98 9.13
CA ALA A 36 -5.06 12.02 8.23
C ALA A 36 -5.16 11.60 6.75
N PHE A 37 -4.80 10.36 6.42
CA PHE A 37 -4.90 9.83 5.05
C PHE A 37 -6.35 9.80 4.56
N ARG A 38 -7.27 9.28 5.38
CA ARG A 38 -8.70 9.25 5.06
C ARG A 38 -9.27 10.66 4.89
N ALA A 39 -8.85 11.62 5.72
CA ALA A 39 -9.27 13.03 5.59
C ALA A 39 -8.78 13.69 4.28
N GLU A 40 -7.65 13.24 3.73
CA GLU A 40 -7.12 13.68 2.42
C GLU A 40 -7.66 12.84 1.24
N GLY A 41 -8.62 11.95 1.46
CA GLY A 41 -9.24 11.12 0.41
C GLY A 41 -8.44 9.90 -0.01
N ILE A 42 -7.39 9.54 0.74
CA ILE A 42 -6.63 8.30 0.53
C ILE A 42 -7.42 7.15 1.17
N GLU A 43 -7.75 6.14 0.38
CA GLU A 43 -8.38 4.93 0.89
C GLU A 43 -7.31 4.07 1.58
N VAL A 44 -7.56 3.68 2.83
CA VAL A 44 -6.66 2.83 3.62
C VAL A 44 -7.41 1.56 3.99
N LEU A 45 -7.04 0.46 3.31
CA LEU A 45 -7.57 -0.88 3.52
C LEU A 45 -6.65 -1.64 4.47
N GLU A 46 -7.01 -1.62 5.75
CA GLU A 46 -6.31 -2.34 6.81
C GLU A 46 -6.63 -3.84 6.76
N HIS A 47 -5.76 -4.67 7.30
CA HIS A 47 -5.88 -6.14 7.28
C HIS A 47 -6.13 -6.73 5.88
N THR A 48 -5.61 -6.07 4.85
CA THR A 48 -5.86 -6.40 3.44
C THR A 48 -4.58 -6.78 2.72
N GLN A 49 -4.64 -7.91 2.01
CA GLN A 49 -3.58 -8.39 1.14
C GLN A 49 -4.16 -8.74 -0.23
N ALA A 50 -3.39 -8.50 -1.27
CA ALA A 50 -3.71 -9.01 -2.60
C ALA A 50 -3.25 -10.47 -2.70
N SER A 51 -4.17 -11.39 -2.98
CA SER A 51 -3.87 -12.80 -3.21
C SER A 51 -3.41 -13.06 -4.64
N GLN A 52 -3.80 -12.20 -5.58
CA GLN A 52 -3.41 -12.28 -6.98
C GLN A 52 -3.24 -10.87 -7.56
N VAL A 53 -2.28 -10.74 -8.48
CA VAL A 53 -2.07 -9.54 -9.29
C VAL A 53 -2.05 -9.97 -10.76
N ALA A 54 -2.84 -9.30 -11.58
CA ALA A 54 -2.81 -9.38 -13.02
C ALA A 54 -2.58 -7.99 -13.62
N HIS A 55 -2.13 -7.95 -14.86
CA HIS A 55 -2.07 -6.73 -15.66
C HIS A 55 -2.71 -7.01 -17.02
N MET A 56 -3.89 -6.43 -17.25
CA MET A 56 -4.73 -6.71 -18.41
C MET A 56 -5.29 -5.38 -18.91
N ASP A 57 -5.42 -5.22 -20.22
CA ASP A 57 -6.03 -4.03 -20.84
C ASP A 57 -5.42 -2.68 -20.42
N GLY A 58 -4.15 -2.67 -20.00
CA GLY A 58 -3.41 -1.47 -19.62
C GLY A 58 -3.50 -1.08 -18.14
N GLU A 59 -4.16 -1.88 -17.31
CA GLU A 59 -4.31 -1.62 -15.86
C GLU A 59 -3.92 -2.85 -15.01
N PHE A 60 -3.59 -2.58 -13.74
CA PHE A 60 -3.44 -3.62 -12.74
C PHE A 60 -4.81 -4.04 -12.22
N VAL A 61 -5.01 -5.35 -12.07
CA VAL A 61 -6.18 -5.96 -11.44
C VAL A 61 -5.69 -6.78 -10.24
N LEU A 62 -6.11 -6.41 -9.03
CA LEU A 62 -5.73 -7.06 -7.79
C LEU A 62 -6.93 -7.77 -7.19
N THR A 63 -6.78 -9.07 -6.90
CA THR A 63 -7.77 -9.81 -6.11
C THR A 63 -7.43 -9.66 -4.63
N THR A 64 -8.36 -9.16 -3.84
CA THR A 64 -8.17 -8.95 -2.39
C THR A 64 -9.33 -9.53 -1.59
N THR A 65 -9.18 -9.57 -0.26
CA THR A 65 -10.27 -9.91 0.67
C THR A 65 -11.41 -8.89 0.68
N HIS A 66 -11.20 -7.70 0.11
CA HIS A 66 -12.22 -6.66 -0.06
C HIS A 66 -12.77 -6.58 -1.48
N GLY A 67 -12.50 -7.58 -2.31
CA GLY A 67 -12.93 -7.64 -3.70
C GLY A 67 -11.81 -7.28 -4.68
N GLU A 68 -12.21 -7.05 -5.93
CA GLU A 68 -11.30 -6.67 -7.00
C GLU A 68 -10.98 -5.17 -6.94
N LEU A 69 -9.69 -4.83 -7.03
CA LEU A 69 -9.21 -3.45 -7.14
C LEU A 69 -8.50 -3.25 -8.47
N ARG A 70 -8.74 -2.10 -9.10
CA ARG A 70 -8.13 -1.71 -10.37
C ARG A 70 -7.33 -0.42 -10.23
N ALA A 71 -6.18 -0.34 -10.89
CA ALA A 71 -5.30 0.82 -10.84
C ALA A 71 -4.37 0.92 -12.06
N ASP A 72 -4.09 2.14 -12.54
CA ASP A 72 -3.14 2.36 -13.65
C ASP A 72 -1.69 2.03 -13.29
N LYS A 73 -1.34 2.13 -12.00
CA LYS A 73 0.01 1.90 -11.45
C LYS A 73 -0.07 1.17 -10.12
N LEU A 74 0.89 0.27 -9.90
CA LEU A 74 1.07 -0.46 -8.64
C LEU A 74 2.45 -0.15 -8.04
N LEU A 75 2.47 0.36 -6.81
CA LEU A 75 3.68 0.58 -6.02
C LEU A 75 3.83 -0.52 -4.95
N VAL A 76 4.94 -1.25 -4.98
CA VAL A 76 5.28 -2.26 -3.97
C VAL A 76 6.34 -1.70 -3.02
N ALA A 77 5.96 -1.44 -1.77
CA ALA A 77 6.82 -0.83 -0.75
C ALA A 77 6.80 -1.63 0.58
N THR A 78 7.05 -2.94 0.51
CA THR A 78 6.89 -3.89 1.63
C THR A 78 8.14 -4.12 2.47
N GLY A 79 9.17 -3.28 2.31
CA GLY A 79 10.44 -3.36 3.02
C GLY A 79 11.63 -3.51 2.08
N ARG A 80 12.79 -3.79 2.65
CA ARG A 80 14.06 -3.95 1.94
C ARG A 80 14.78 -5.19 2.44
N THR A 81 15.48 -5.88 1.56
CA THR A 81 16.38 -6.97 1.90
C THR A 81 17.84 -6.49 1.76
N PRO A 82 18.74 -6.89 2.67
CA PRO A 82 20.15 -6.53 2.56
C PRO A 82 20.81 -7.21 1.34
N ASN A 83 21.73 -6.52 0.68
CA ASN A 83 22.42 -6.98 -0.53
C ASN A 83 23.63 -7.88 -0.22
N THR A 84 23.45 -8.97 0.54
CA THR A 84 24.56 -9.83 0.98
C THR A 84 24.77 -11.09 0.15
N ARG A 85 23.81 -11.46 -0.71
CA ARG A 85 23.83 -12.75 -1.47
C ARG A 85 25.04 -12.92 -2.39
N SER A 86 25.60 -11.82 -2.89
CA SER A 86 26.74 -11.84 -3.82
C SER A 86 28.10 -11.71 -3.12
N LEU A 87 28.13 -11.67 -1.78
CA LEU A 87 29.37 -11.49 -1.02
C LEU A 87 30.09 -12.81 -0.72
N ALA A 88 29.52 -13.96 -1.10
CA ALA A 88 30.06 -15.30 -0.82
C ALA A 88 30.41 -15.53 0.67
N LEU A 89 29.56 -15.01 1.56
CA LEU A 89 29.59 -15.21 3.01
C LEU A 89 28.70 -16.37 3.44
#